data_AF-A0A077PSW0-F1
#
_entry.id   AF-A0A077PSW0-F1
#
_cell.length_a   1.000
_cell.length_b   1.000
_cell.length_c   1.000
_cell.angle_alpha   90.00
_cell.angle_beta   90.00
_cell.angle_gamma   90.00
#
_symmetry.space_group_name_H-M   'P 1'
#
loop_
_entity.id
_entity.type
_entity.pdbx_description
1 polymer ?
#
loop_
_entity_poly.entity_id
_entity_poly.type
_entity_poly.pdbx_seq_one_letter_code
_entity_poly.pdbx_strand_id
1 'polypeptide(L)'
;MGQYRHTISNIIAMPSDVLLQKTVEVSFHQEKRFHYFLDTPKHKPGGRLNIIGHASPVGSPILFAGACAYNFGMNLNVFCQTINALLTDIKNRGQNIQCVRIIACHSGANGLAQALANHINMPVKGSLGGTRVYPTMQFRSMPNINRHFIDKTDRGGHYYSEEEERQLRHDPAYGLYKWYYPQSSNPDSEFDEFASQRVLSH
;
A
#
# COMPACT_ATOMS: atom_id res chain seq x y z
N MET A 1 -2.83 -13.94 6.06
CA MET A 1 -3.46 -12.84 6.82
C MET A 1 -3.22 -11.53 6.09
N GLY A 2 -4.28 -10.74 5.86
CA GLY A 2 -4.26 -9.42 5.20
C GLY A 2 -5.45 -8.57 5.65
N GLN A 3 -5.67 -8.51 6.97
CA GLN A 3 -6.88 -7.96 7.58
C GLN A 3 -6.60 -6.66 8.34
N TYR A 4 -5.78 -5.77 7.78
CA TYR A 4 -5.45 -4.45 8.35
C TYR A 4 -6.00 -3.29 7.51
N ARG A 5 -6.88 -3.60 6.54
CA ARG A 5 -7.63 -2.60 5.78
C ARG A 5 -9.01 -2.44 6.41
N HIS A 6 -9.28 -1.30 7.03
CA HIS A 6 -10.51 -1.03 7.77
C HIS A 6 -11.00 0.37 7.51
N THR A 7 -12.29 0.59 7.71
CA THR A 7 -12.82 1.95 7.84
C THR A 7 -12.52 2.46 9.24
N ILE A 8 -12.52 3.78 9.43
CA ILE A 8 -12.38 4.38 10.75
C ILE A 8 -13.50 3.89 11.69
N SER A 9 -14.75 3.86 11.18
CA SER A 9 -15.92 3.32 11.88
C SER A 9 -15.68 1.91 12.43
N ASN A 10 -15.09 1.02 11.62
CA ASN A 10 -14.75 -0.34 12.06
C ASN A 10 -13.70 -0.34 13.16
N ILE A 11 -12.68 0.53 13.09
CA ILE A 11 -11.62 0.60 14.11
C ILE A 11 -12.18 1.05 15.46
N ILE A 12 -13.09 2.03 15.47
CA ILE A 12 -13.73 2.54 16.70
C ILE A 12 -14.56 1.44 17.37
N ALA A 13 -15.34 0.67 16.59
CA ALA A 13 -16.22 -0.38 17.10
C ALA A 13 -15.50 -1.69 17.45
N MET A 14 -14.26 -1.90 16.99
CA MET A 14 -13.56 -3.18 17.11
C MET A 14 -13.12 -3.46 18.55
N PRO A 15 -13.40 -4.66 19.11
CA PRO A 15 -12.87 -5.08 20.40
C PRO A 15 -11.33 -5.07 20.44
N SER A 16 -10.76 -4.87 21.63
CA SER A 16 -9.32 -4.65 21.81
C SER A 16 -8.44 -5.85 21.45
N ASP A 17 -8.86 -7.06 21.81
CA ASP A 17 -8.21 -8.33 21.45
C ASP A 17 -8.22 -8.56 19.92
N VAL A 18 -9.33 -8.19 19.27
CA VAL A 18 -9.49 -8.27 17.81
C VAL A 18 -8.62 -7.22 17.11
N LEU A 19 -8.50 -6.01 17.68
CA LEU A 19 -7.73 -4.91 17.09
C LEU A 19 -6.28 -5.32 16.86
N LEU A 20 -5.63 -5.96 17.82
CA LEU A 20 -4.24 -6.45 17.67
C LEU A 20 -4.09 -7.42 16.50
N GLN A 21 -5.05 -8.31 16.28
CA GLN A 21 -5.01 -9.30 15.19
C GLN A 21 -5.32 -8.70 13.81
N LYS A 22 -6.06 -7.58 13.79
CA LYS A 22 -6.58 -6.93 12.58
C LYS A 22 -5.82 -5.64 12.25
N THR A 23 -4.67 -5.40 12.85
CA THR A 23 -3.84 -4.21 12.61
C THR A 23 -2.38 -4.64 12.50
N VAL A 24 -1.52 -3.73 12.06
CA VAL A 24 -0.14 -4.06 11.73
C VAL A 24 0.85 -3.19 12.47
N GLU A 25 1.93 -3.79 12.93
CA GLU A 25 3.12 -3.08 13.36
C GLU A 25 3.94 -2.66 12.16
N VAL A 26 4.47 -1.44 12.21
CA VAL A 26 5.32 -0.90 11.16
C VAL A 26 6.77 -0.90 11.62
N SER A 27 7.64 -1.37 10.74
CA SER A 27 9.08 -1.18 10.85
C SER A 27 9.47 0.18 10.29
N PHE A 28 10.61 0.71 10.74
CA PHE A 28 11.12 2.01 10.29
C PHE A 28 12.45 1.84 9.55
N HIS A 29 12.51 2.33 8.32
CA HIS A 29 13.74 2.39 7.54
C HIS A 29 14.50 3.67 7.90
N GLN A 30 15.53 3.55 8.74
CA GLN A 30 16.24 4.67 9.35
C GLN A 30 16.82 5.67 8.34
N GLU A 31 17.53 5.20 7.33
CA GLU A 31 18.31 6.07 6.42
C GLU A 31 17.41 6.98 5.58
N LYS A 32 16.41 6.41 4.90
CA LYS A 32 15.45 7.14 4.05
C LYS A 32 14.16 7.56 4.77
N ARG A 33 14.07 7.29 6.08
CA ARG A 33 12.99 7.74 6.99
C ARG A 33 11.57 7.43 6.52
N PHE A 34 11.29 6.19 6.12
CA PHE A 34 9.94 5.73 5.78
C PHE A 34 9.53 4.49 6.59
N HIS A 35 8.23 4.27 6.74
CA HIS A 35 7.70 3.08 7.39
C HIS A 35 7.42 1.97 6.37
N TYR A 36 7.59 0.74 6.80
CA TYR A 36 7.22 -0.44 6.01
C TYR A 36 6.75 -1.58 6.90
N PHE A 37 6.10 -2.58 6.32
CA PHE A 37 5.78 -3.82 7.02
C PHE A 37 5.65 -4.97 6.03
N LEU A 38 5.74 -6.20 6.55
CA LEU A 38 5.62 -7.42 5.76
C LEU A 38 4.29 -8.10 6.01
N ASP A 39 3.71 -8.69 4.97
CA ASP A 39 2.51 -9.52 5.11
C ASP A 39 2.44 -10.63 4.04
N THR A 40 1.36 -11.42 4.06
CA THR A 40 1.07 -12.42 3.02
C THR A 40 -0.26 -12.05 2.37
N PRO A 41 -0.27 -11.65 1.08
CA PRO A 41 -1.49 -11.28 0.38
C PRO A 41 -2.47 -12.45 0.30
N LYS A 42 -3.78 -12.17 0.39
CA LYS A 42 -4.82 -13.23 0.41
C LYS A 42 -4.88 -14.08 -0.88
N HIS A 43 -4.56 -13.48 -2.02
CA HIS A 43 -4.77 -14.07 -3.34
C HIS A 43 -3.47 -14.46 -4.05
N LYS A 44 -2.33 -14.40 -3.35
CA LYS A 44 -1.05 -14.79 -3.91
C LYS A 44 -0.18 -15.39 -2.79
N PRO A 45 0.41 -16.57 -2.99
CA PRO A 45 1.40 -17.09 -2.03
C PRO A 45 2.62 -16.15 -1.98
N GLY A 46 3.39 -16.23 -0.88
CA GLY A 46 4.63 -15.47 -0.72
C GLY A 46 4.53 -14.19 0.12
N GLY A 47 5.67 -13.71 0.60
CA GLY A 47 5.75 -12.47 1.36
C GLY A 47 5.53 -11.25 0.49
N ARG A 48 4.97 -10.18 1.07
CA ARG A 48 4.84 -8.87 0.44
C ARG A 48 5.45 -7.80 1.32
N LEU A 49 6.24 -6.94 0.68
CA LEU A 49 6.73 -5.70 1.29
C LEU A 49 5.71 -4.58 1.07
N ASN A 50 5.30 -3.90 2.14
CA ASN A 50 4.39 -2.76 2.10
C ASN A 50 5.14 -1.50 2.51
N ILE A 51 5.23 -0.52 1.62
CA ILE A 51 6.00 0.71 1.81
C ILE A 51 5.03 1.86 2.03
N ILE A 52 5.24 2.68 3.07
CA ILE A 52 4.33 3.77 3.45
C ILE A 52 5.02 5.11 3.26
N GLY A 53 4.35 6.03 2.56
CA GLY A 53 4.86 7.37 2.35
C GLY A 53 3.93 8.26 1.55
N HIS A 54 4.52 9.27 0.94
CA HIS A 54 3.92 10.22 0.02
C HIS A 54 4.56 10.03 -1.36
N ALA A 55 3.77 10.18 -2.41
CA ALA A 55 4.27 10.25 -3.76
C ALA A 55 3.83 11.59 -4.38
N SER A 56 4.59 12.07 -5.36
CA SER A 56 4.22 13.27 -6.11
C SER A 56 2.90 13.06 -6.86
N PRO A 57 2.12 14.13 -7.10
CA PRO A 57 0.87 14.04 -7.83
C PRO A 57 1.10 13.64 -9.29
N VAL A 58 0.02 13.21 -9.96
CA VAL A 58 0.03 12.90 -11.39
C VAL A 58 0.43 14.14 -12.20
N GLY A 59 1.26 13.97 -13.22
CA GLY A 59 1.75 15.07 -14.06
C GLY A 59 2.96 15.82 -13.50
N SER A 60 3.42 15.50 -12.28
CA SER A 60 4.68 16.01 -11.72
C SER A 60 5.82 15.00 -11.86
N PRO A 61 7.10 15.42 -11.71
CA PRO A 61 8.22 14.49 -11.62
C PRO A 61 7.97 13.43 -10.54
N ILE A 62 8.30 12.18 -10.84
CA ILE A 62 8.07 11.05 -9.93
C ILE A 62 9.02 11.15 -8.74
N LEU A 63 8.45 11.42 -7.56
CA LEU A 63 9.14 11.51 -6.28
C LEU A 63 8.42 10.64 -5.25
N PHE A 64 9.18 10.16 -4.26
CA PHE A 64 8.66 9.49 -3.08
C PHE A 64 9.28 10.09 -1.81
N ALA A 65 8.48 10.24 -0.77
CA ALA A 65 8.91 10.74 0.53
C ALA A 65 8.35 9.83 1.64
N GLY A 66 9.13 9.58 2.69
CA GLY A 66 8.60 8.88 3.86
C GLY A 66 7.52 9.70 4.58
N ALA A 67 6.56 9.04 5.23
CA ALA A 67 5.50 9.70 6.01
C ALA A 67 5.98 10.23 7.38
N CYS A 68 7.27 10.53 7.51
CA CYS A 68 7.90 10.99 8.76
C CYS A 68 8.43 12.41 8.60
N ALA A 69 8.51 13.14 9.71
CA ALA A 69 9.13 14.46 9.74
C ALA A 69 10.61 14.40 9.29
N TYR A 70 11.04 15.46 8.60
CA TYR A 70 12.41 15.63 8.08
C TYR A 70 12.85 14.52 7.11
N ASN A 71 11.93 13.97 6.32
CA ASN A 71 12.30 13.08 5.23
C ASN A 71 12.94 13.89 4.09
N PHE A 72 13.93 13.30 3.40
CA PHE A 72 14.70 14.01 2.36
C PHE A 72 14.07 13.95 0.97
N GLY A 73 12.93 13.28 0.81
CA GLY A 73 12.43 12.87 -0.49
C GLY A 73 13.41 11.99 -1.26
N MET A 74 12.93 11.31 -2.28
CA MET A 74 13.71 10.48 -3.18
C MET A 74 13.17 10.68 -4.57
N ASN A 75 14.06 10.97 -5.53
CA ASN A 75 13.71 10.82 -6.92
C ASN A 75 13.51 9.34 -7.27
N LEU A 76 12.94 9.08 -8.44
CA LEU A 76 12.61 7.73 -8.89
C LEU A 76 13.80 6.76 -8.81
N ASN A 77 14.99 7.15 -9.26
CA ASN A 77 16.16 6.28 -9.26
C ASN A 77 16.58 5.91 -7.83
N VAL A 78 16.71 6.90 -6.95
CA VAL A 78 17.08 6.68 -5.54
C VAL A 78 16.04 5.82 -4.83
N PHE A 79 14.76 6.05 -5.09
CA PHE A 79 13.68 5.24 -4.54
C PHE A 79 13.81 3.78 -4.97
N CYS A 80 13.93 3.51 -6.28
CA CYS A 80 14.06 2.16 -6.81
C CYS A 80 15.29 1.41 -6.24
N GLN A 81 16.45 2.07 -6.19
CA GLN A 81 17.68 1.51 -5.61
C GLN A 81 17.50 1.20 -4.12
N THR A 82 16.86 2.11 -3.37
CA THR A 82 16.58 1.92 -1.94
C THR A 82 15.69 0.70 -1.70
N ILE A 83 14.62 0.54 -2.48
CA ILE A 83 13.71 -0.59 -2.33
C ILE A 83 14.39 -1.90 -2.73
N ASN A 84 15.21 -1.91 -3.77
CA ASN A 84 15.98 -3.09 -4.16
C ASN A 84 16.98 -3.53 -3.07
N ALA A 85 17.67 -2.56 -2.45
CA ALA A 85 18.55 -2.81 -1.32
C ALA A 85 17.79 -3.37 -0.11
N LEU A 86 16.64 -2.80 0.22
CA LEU A 86 15.79 -3.29 1.31
C LEU A 86 15.29 -4.72 1.04
N LEU A 87 14.87 -5.04 -0.18
CA LEU A 87 14.47 -6.38 -0.57
C LEU A 87 15.62 -7.40 -0.41
N THR A 88 16.83 -7.00 -0.79
CA THR A 88 18.03 -7.82 -0.63
C THR A 88 18.32 -8.10 0.85
N ASP A 89 18.24 -7.07 1.70
CA ASP A 89 18.43 -7.19 3.15
C ASP A 89 17.35 -8.07 3.82
N ILE A 90 16.09 -7.95 3.39
CA ILE A 90 15.01 -8.84 3.85
C ILE A 90 15.27 -10.29 3.42
N LYS A 91 15.72 -10.51 2.18
CA LYS A 91 16.08 -11.84 1.67
C LYS A 91 17.23 -12.47 2.44
N ASN A 92 18.27 -11.69 2.76
CA ASN A 92 19.41 -12.15 3.55
C ASN A 92 19.01 -12.56 4.98
N ARG A 93 17.92 -12.02 5.51
CA ARG A 93 17.30 -12.42 6.78
C ARG A 93 16.38 -13.64 6.67
N GLY A 94 16.35 -14.30 5.51
CA GLY A 94 15.59 -15.54 5.27
C GLY A 94 14.13 -15.35 4.87
N GLN A 95 13.71 -14.13 4.55
CA GLN A 95 12.33 -13.84 4.16
C GLN A 95 12.20 -13.67 2.65
N ASN A 96 11.38 -14.51 2.02
CA ASN A 96 11.14 -14.45 0.58
C ASN A 96 9.98 -13.51 0.23
N ILE A 97 10.30 -12.33 -0.30
CA ILE A 97 9.32 -11.36 -0.80
C ILE A 97 9.06 -11.61 -2.29
N GLN A 98 7.79 -11.72 -2.67
CA GLN A 98 7.35 -12.01 -4.04
C GLN A 98 6.61 -10.84 -4.70
N CYS A 99 6.22 -9.82 -3.93
CA CYS A 99 5.63 -8.60 -4.46
C CYS A 99 5.79 -7.43 -3.51
N VAL A 100 5.55 -6.23 -4.02
CA VAL A 100 5.58 -4.98 -3.25
C VAL A 100 4.21 -4.29 -3.33
N ARG A 101 3.85 -3.51 -2.32
CA ARG A 101 2.79 -2.50 -2.39
C ARG A 101 3.29 -1.16 -1.90
N ILE A 102 3.02 -0.11 -2.67
CA ILE A 102 3.31 1.27 -2.31
C ILE A 102 2.01 1.91 -1.79
N ILE A 103 1.96 2.17 -0.49
CA ILE A 103 0.88 2.86 0.22
C ILE A 103 1.23 4.35 0.25
N ALA A 104 0.99 5.01 -0.87
CA ALA A 104 1.18 6.45 -1.08
C ALA A 104 0.18 6.93 -2.14
N CYS A 105 -0.34 8.15 -1.99
CA CYS A 105 -1.35 8.70 -2.92
C CYS A 105 -0.85 8.67 -4.36
N HIS A 106 -1.70 8.24 -5.29
CA HIS A 106 -1.43 8.19 -6.72
C HIS A 106 -0.17 7.40 -7.15
N SER A 107 0.42 6.58 -6.28
CA SER A 107 1.65 5.83 -6.59
C SER A 107 1.52 4.85 -7.76
N GLY A 108 0.30 4.40 -8.08
CA GLY A 108 0.00 3.67 -9.30
C GLY A 108 -0.27 4.60 -10.48
N ALA A 109 -1.08 5.64 -10.27
CA ALA A 109 -1.53 6.54 -11.33
C ALA A 109 -0.40 7.42 -11.90
N ASN A 110 0.61 7.77 -11.09
CA ASN A 110 1.74 8.61 -11.51
C ASN A 110 2.91 7.81 -12.14
N GLY A 111 2.79 6.49 -12.26
CA GLY A 111 3.81 5.63 -12.85
C GLY A 111 4.90 5.13 -11.89
N LEU A 112 4.94 5.57 -10.62
CA LEU A 112 5.93 5.13 -9.64
C LEU A 112 5.93 3.60 -9.45
N ALA A 113 4.75 2.99 -9.34
CA ALA A 113 4.61 1.55 -9.16
C ALA A 113 5.11 0.75 -10.37
N GLN A 114 4.82 1.21 -11.60
CA GLN A 114 5.29 0.56 -12.83
C GLN A 114 6.81 0.66 -12.94
N ALA A 115 7.38 1.83 -12.66
CA ALA A 115 8.82 2.03 -12.72
C ALA A 115 9.56 1.17 -11.69
N LEU A 116 9.01 1.05 -10.47
CA LEU A 116 9.55 0.12 -9.49
C LEU A 116 9.43 -1.33 -9.97
N ALA A 117 8.27 -1.75 -10.48
CA ALA A 117 8.05 -3.12 -10.95
C ALA A 117 9.07 -3.54 -12.01
N ASN A 118 9.32 -2.66 -12.97
CA ASN A 118 10.36 -2.86 -13.99
C ASN A 118 11.76 -2.97 -13.37
N HIS A 119 12.09 -2.09 -12.42
CA HIS A 119 13.42 -2.05 -11.81
C HIS A 119 13.75 -3.29 -10.97
N ILE A 120 12.81 -3.75 -10.15
CA ILE A 120 13.03 -4.92 -9.26
C ILE A 120 12.62 -6.24 -9.92
N ASN A 121 12.10 -6.20 -11.15
CA ASN A 121 11.53 -7.34 -11.87
C ASN A 121 10.53 -8.16 -11.03
N MET A 122 9.65 -7.47 -10.29
CA MET A 122 8.61 -8.08 -9.45
C MET A 122 7.30 -7.30 -9.54
N PRO A 123 6.14 -7.95 -9.31
CA PRO A 123 4.85 -7.26 -9.27
C PRO A 123 4.78 -6.21 -8.15
N VAL A 124 4.27 -5.03 -8.49
CA VAL A 124 4.08 -3.91 -7.55
C VAL A 124 2.63 -3.48 -7.56
N LYS A 125 2.04 -3.27 -6.38
CA LYS A 125 0.70 -2.70 -6.23
C LYS A 125 0.79 -1.21 -5.89
N GLY A 126 0.15 -0.35 -6.66
CA GLY A 126 0.11 1.11 -6.43
C GLY A 126 -1.30 1.65 -6.21
N SER A 127 -1.42 2.78 -5.50
CA SER A 127 -2.69 3.47 -5.27
C SER A 127 -3.10 4.26 -6.52
N LEU A 128 -4.39 4.21 -6.88
CA LEU A 128 -4.92 4.99 -8.00
C LEU A 128 -5.34 6.41 -7.56
N GLY A 129 -5.93 6.52 -6.38
CA GLY A 129 -6.27 7.78 -5.74
C GLY A 129 -5.45 8.02 -4.47
N GLY A 130 -6.03 8.79 -3.57
CA GLY A 130 -5.56 8.96 -2.20
C GLY A 130 -5.58 7.64 -1.42
N THR A 131 -4.67 7.54 -0.47
CA THR A 131 -4.64 6.43 0.49
C THR A 131 -4.09 6.94 1.80
N ARG A 132 -4.59 6.41 2.92
CA ARG A 132 -4.16 6.82 4.25
C ARG A 132 -3.79 5.61 5.10
N VAL A 133 -2.81 5.80 5.96
CA VAL A 133 -2.46 4.89 7.04
C VAL A 133 -2.57 5.67 8.32
N TYR A 134 -3.28 5.12 9.29
CA TYR A 134 -3.48 5.76 10.58
C TYR A 134 -2.96 4.88 11.71
N PRO A 135 -2.33 5.47 12.73
CA PRO A 135 -2.16 4.78 14.00
C PRO A 135 -3.53 4.61 14.66
N THR A 136 -3.81 3.42 15.15
CA THR A 136 -5.07 3.06 15.84
C THR A 136 -5.37 3.98 17.02
N MET A 137 -4.32 4.47 17.70
CA MET A 137 -4.45 5.34 18.86
C MET A 137 -5.10 6.71 18.58
N GLN A 138 -5.15 7.14 17.31
CA GLN A 138 -5.89 8.35 16.93
C GLN A 138 -7.41 8.21 17.08
N PHE A 139 -7.94 6.98 17.06
CA PHE A 139 -9.37 6.71 17.13
C PHE A 139 -9.75 5.91 18.38
N ARG A 140 -8.80 5.16 18.96
CA ARG A 140 -8.96 4.46 20.22
C ARG A 140 -7.73 4.69 21.08
N SER A 141 -7.81 5.66 22.01
CA SER A 141 -6.73 5.91 22.97
C SER A 141 -6.60 4.72 23.92
N MET A 142 -5.73 3.78 23.54
CA MET A 142 -5.40 2.61 24.31
C MET A 142 -3.90 2.64 24.62
N PRO A 143 -3.52 2.62 25.90
CA PRO A 143 -2.11 2.49 26.27
C PRO A 143 -1.55 1.21 25.64
N ASN A 144 -0.33 1.30 25.11
CA ASN A 144 0.46 0.17 24.60
C ASN A 144 -0.01 -0.49 23.29
N ILE A 145 -0.97 0.10 22.55
CA ILE A 145 -1.30 -0.36 21.19
C ILE A 145 -0.73 0.61 20.15
N ASN A 146 0.53 0.39 19.78
CA ASN A 146 1.17 1.10 18.65
C ASN A 146 1.00 0.31 17.35
N ARG A 147 -0.26 0.21 16.88
CA ARG A 147 -0.62 -0.52 15.66
C ARG A 147 -1.24 0.41 14.64
N HIS A 148 -1.11 0.07 13.37
CA HIS A 148 -1.60 0.86 12.24
C HIS A 148 -2.64 0.10 11.42
N PHE A 149 -3.49 0.83 10.72
CA PHE A 149 -4.39 0.29 9.70
C PHE A 149 -4.36 1.16 8.44
N ILE A 150 -4.63 0.53 7.30
CA ILE A 150 -4.82 1.24 6.04
C ILE A 150 -6.30 1.55 5.93
N ASP A 151 -6.61 2.82 5.76
CA ASP A 151 -7.97 3.26 5.57
C ASP A 151 -8.55 2.71 4.25
N LYS A 152 -9.85 2.39 4.27
CA LYS A 152 -10.61 2.05 3.07
C LYS A 152 -11.83 2.96 3.03
N THR A 153 -12.31 3.24 1.82
CA THR A 153 -13.52 4.02 1.59
C THR A 153 -14.63 3.56 2.53
N ASP A 154 -15.18 4.49 3.32
CA ASP A 154 -16.17 4.20 4.35
C ASP A 154 -17.57 4.05 3.75
N ARG A 155 -17.72 3.17 2.75
CA ARG A 155 -19.01 2.91 2.11
C ARG A 155 -19.97 2.30 3.14
N GLY A 156 -20.92 3.11 3.61
CA GLY A 156 -21.84 2.72 4.69
C GLY A 156 -21.30 2.96 6.09
N GLY A 157 -20.35 3.88 6.25
CA GLY A 157 -19.84 4.31 7.55
C GLY A 157 -20.88 5.06 8.36
N HIS A 158 -21.14 4.60 9.59
CA HIS A 158 -22.10 5.26 10.47
C HIS A 158 -21.58 6.56 11.12
N TYR A 159 -20.26 6.79 11.13
CA TYR A 159 -19.64 7.86 11.92
C TYR A 159 -19.08 9.04 11.09
N TYR A 160 -18.84 8.88 9.78
CA TYR A 160 -18.23 9.92 8.93
C TYR A 160 -18.82 9.96 7.50
N SER A 161 -20.14 10.10 7.37
CA SER A 161 -20.83 10.12 6.06
C SER A 161 -20.37 11.25 5.13
N GLU A 162 -19.95 12.41 5.68
CA GLU A 162 -19.42 13.53 4.90
C GLU A 162 -18.07 13.19 4.23
N GLU A 163 -17.26 12.35 4.87
CA GLU A 163 -15.96 11.91 4.32
C GLU A 163 -16.17 10.91 3.18
N GLU A 164 -17.20 10.05 3.26
CA GLU A 164 -17.63 9.20 2.13
C GLU A 164 -18.02 10.07 0.93
N GLU A 165 -18.89 11.06 1.14
CA GLU A 165 -19.36 11.95 0.07
C GLU A 165 -18.23 12.78 -0.54
N ARG A 166 -17.29 13.27 0.29
CA ARG A 166 -16.09 13.99 -0.15
C ARG A 166 -15.18 13.08 -0.98
N GLN A 167 -14.94 11.84 -0.54
CA GLN A 167 -14.13 10.88 -1.28
C GLN A 167 -14.78 10.54 -2.62
N LEU A 168 -16.08 10.24 -2.64
CA LEU A 168 -16.79 9.92 -3.89
C LEU A 168 -16.77 11.08 -4.89
N ARG A 169 -16.91 12.32 -4.43
CA ARG A 169 -16.94 13.49 -5.32
C ARG A 169 -15.55 13.93 -5.79
N HIS A 170 -14.54 13.90 -4.93
CA HIS A 170 -13.24 14.52 -5.21
C HIS A 170 -12.11 13.53 -5.47
N ASP A 171 -12.25 12.28 -5.05
CA ASP A 171 -11.24 11.22 -5.23
C ASP A 171 -11.92 9.85 -5.39
N PRO A 172 -12.63 9.61 -6.51
CA PRO A 172 -13.37 8.36 -6.73
C PRO A 172 -12.46 7.12 -6.74
N ALA A 173 -11.14 7.32 -6.85
CA ALA A 173 -10.12 6.28 -6.80
C ALA A 173 -9.53 6.07 -5.39
N TYR A 174 -10.05 6.75 -4.35
CA TYR A 174 -9.58 6.65 -2.98
C TYR A 174 -9.58 5.20 -2.49
N GLY A 175 -8.43 4.76 -1.98
CA GLY A 175 -8.25 3.40 -1.48
C GLY A 175 -8.29 2.31 -2.55
N LEU A 176 -8.40 2.65 -3.84
CA LEU A 176 -8.28 1.69 -4.95
C LEU A 176 -6.81 1.46 -5.30
N TYR A 177 -6.49 0.21 -5.61
CA TYR A 177 -5.13 -0.21 -5.91
C TYR A 177 -5.10 -1.09 -7.16
N LYS A 178 -4.12 -0.86 -8.03
CA LYS A 178 -3.86 -1.66 -9.24
C LYS A 178 -2.52 -2.40 -9.14
N TRP A 179 -2.45 -3.59 -9.73
CA TRP A 179 -1.20 -4.33 -9.90
C TRP A 179 -0.49 -3.88 -11.18
N TYR A 180 0.83 -3.76 -11.09
CA TYR A 180 1.74 -3.44 -12.18
C TYR A 180 2.77 -4.56 -12.25
N TYR A 181 2.98 -5.08 -13.46
CA TYR A 181 3.89 -6.19 -13.72
C TYR A 181 5.10 -5.68 -14.52
N PRO A 182 6.29 -6.29 -14.37
CA PRO A 182 7.47 -5.91 -15.15
C PRO A 182 7.19 -6.00 -16.65
N GLN A 183 7.56 -4.98 -17.42
CA GLN A 183 7.34 -4.99 -18.87
C GLN A 183 8.20 -6.02 -19.63
N SER A 184 9.24 -6.56 -18.99
CA SER A 184 10.05 -7.68 -19.49
C SER A 184 9.48 -9.06 -19.16
N SER A 185 8.44 -9.15 -18.34
CA SER A 185 7.68 -10.40 -18.19
C SER A 185 6.66 -10.47 -19.31
N ASN A 186 6.72 -11.54 -20.09
CA ASN A 186 5.69 -11.91 -21.06
C ASN A 186 4.31 -11.74 -20.38
N PRO A 187 3.41 -10.87 -20.86
CA PRO A 187 2.12 -10.62 -20.21
C PRO A 187 1.21 -11.87 -20.18
N ASP A 188 1.54 -12.89 -20.98
CA ASP A 188 0.77 -14.12 -21.10
C ASP A 188 1.35 -15.24 -20.23
N SER A 189 0.89 -15.35 -18.99
CA SER A 189 0.54 -16.68 -18.45
C SER A 189 -0.53 -16.55 -17.37
N GLU A 190 -1.70 -17.08 -17.71
CA GLU A 190 -2.83 -17.47 -16.85
C GLU A 190 -3.80 -16.37 -16.35
N PHE A 191 -3.37 -15.17 -15.95
CA PHE A 191 -4.33 -14.22 -15.32
C PHE A 191 -5.11 -13.35 -16.33
N ASP A 192 -4.47 -12.87 -17.39
CA ASP A 192 -5.15 -12.04 -18.40
C ASP A 192 -6.06 -12.88 -19.32
N GLU A 193 -5.75 -14.18 -19.48
CA GLU A 193 -6.64 -15.16 -20.15
C GLU A 193 -7.91 -15.42 -19.34
N PHE A 194 -7.80 -15.50 -18.01
CA PHE A 194 -8.96 -15.62 -17.12
C PHE A 194 -9.84 -14.35 -17.12
N ALA A 195 -9.23 -13.16 -17.16
CA ALA A 195 -9.96 -11.90 -17.17
C ALA A 195 -10.69 -11.64 -18.50
N SER A 196 -10.09 -12.03 -19.64
CA SER A 196 -10.67 -11.83 -20.97
C SER A 196 -11.84 -12.79 -21.28
N GLN A 197 -11.83 -14.03 -20.75
CA GLN A 197 -12.95 -14.97 -20.90
C GLN A 197 -14.27 -14.49 -20.25
N ARG A 198 -14.19 -13.62 -19.23
CA ARG A 198 -15.38 -13.07 -18.56
C ARG A 198 -15.98 -11.83 -19.23
N VAL A 199 -15.23 -11.15 -20.09
CA VAL A 199 -15.74 -9.97 -20.81
C VAL A 199 -16.50 -10.37 -22.08
N LEU A 200 -16.23 -11.57 -22.63
CA LEU A 200 -16.88 -12.07 -23.85
C LEU A 200 -18.10 -12.97 -23.60
N SER A 201 -18.55 -13.12 -22.34
CA SER A 201 -19.71 -13.95 -21.96
C SER A 201 -20.95 -13.16 -21.54
N HIS A 202 -21.09 -11.92 -22.02
CA HIS A 202 -22.35 -11.16 -21.96
C HIS A 202 -22.75 -10.61 -23.33
#